data_AF-D6RFL1-F1
#
_entry.id   AF-D6RFL1-F1
#
_cell.length_a   1.000
_cell.length_b   1.000
_cell.length_c   1.000
_cell.angle_alpha   90.00
_cell.angle_beta   90.00
_cell.angle_gamma   90.00
#
_symmetry.space_group_name_H-M   'P 1'
#
loop_
_entity.id
_entity.type
_entity.pdbx_description
1 polymer ?
#
loop_
_entity_poly.entity_id
_entity_poly.type
_entity_poly.pdbx_seq_one_letter_code
_entity_poly.pdbx_strand_id
1 'polypeptide(L)'
;MKESKLPGDKGLVLMSRAKHHAISAKLNKPFLFDTKPLIVQYEVNFQNGIECGGAYVKLLSKTPELNLDQFHDKTPYTIMFGPDKCGEDYKLHFIFRHKNPKTGIYEEKHAKRPDADLKTYFTDKKTHLYT
;
A
#
# COMPACT_ATOMS: atom_id res chain seq x y z
N MET A 1 -2.86 3.79 -18.22
CA MET A 1 -2.47 2.37 -18.36
C MET A 1 -2.09 2.12 -19.81
N LYS A 2 -0.95 1.47 -20.07
CA LYS A 2 -0.44 1.26 -21.43
C LYS A 2 -1.30 0.29 -22.25
N GLU A 3 -1.91 -0.71 -21.61
CA GLU A 3 -2.67 -1.77 -22.29
C GLU A 3 -3.93 -2.15 -21.49
N SER A 4 -4.83 -1.19 -21.22
CA SER A 4 -6.16 -1.56 -20.70
C SER A 4 -7.01 -2.12 -21.84
N LYS A 5 -7.57 -3.32 -21.64
CA LYS A 5 -8.55 -3.93 -22.54
C LYS A 5 -9.96 -3.39 -22.31
N LEU A 6 -10.16 -2.55 -21.29
CA LEU A 6 -11.44 -1.96 -20.92
C LEU A 6 -11.48 -0.50 -21.36
N PRO A 7 -12.26 -0.15 -22.40
CA PRO A 7 -12.36 1.23 -22.87
C PRO A 7 -12.84 2.17 -21.76
N GLY A 8 -12.13 3.29 -21.59
CA GLY A 8 -12.47 4.32 -20.60
C GLY A 8 -11.92 4.07 -19.19
N ASP A 9 -11.41 2.87 -18.91
CA ASP A 9 -10.77 2.56 -17.63
C ASP A 9 -9.38 3.21 -17.52
N LYS A 10 -9.23 4.04 -16.49
CA LYS A 10 -8.02 4.83 -16.24
C LYS A 10 -7.57 4.61 -14.81
N GLY A 11 -6.29 4.32 -14.64
CA GLY A 11 -5.63 4.22 -13.34
C GLY A 11 -4.66 5.36 -13.10
N LEU A 12 -4.34 5.57 -11.82
CA LEU A 12 -3.20 6.39 -11.41
C LEU A 12 -1.89 5.66 -11.76
N VAL A 13 -0.94 6.35 -12.39
CA VAL A 13 0.30 5.73 -12.88
C VAL A 13 1.52 6.52 -12.41
N LEU A 14 2.51 5.80 -11.88
CA LEU A 14 3.84 6.35 -11.58
C LEU A 14 4.68 6.35 -12.85
N MET A 15 5.13 7.54 -13.28
CA MET A 15 5.80 7.72 -14.57
C MET A 15 7.33 7.90 -14.46
N SER A 16 7.82 8.35 -13.30
CA SER A 16 9.24 8.67 -13.12
C SER A 16 10.03 7.48 -12.57
N ARG A 17 11.21 7.22 -13.14
CA ARG A 17 12.16 6.23 -12.61
C ARG A 17 12.88 6.79 -11.37
N ALA A 18 13.15 5.92 -10.39
CA ALA A 18 13.96 6.21 -9.21
C ALA A 18 13.54 7.49 -8.44
N LYS A 19 12.23 7.75 -8.36
CA LYS A 19 11.68 8.87 -7.59
C LYS A 19 10.65 8.38 -6.59
N HIS A 20 10.63 9.01 -5.42
CA HIS A 20 9.54 8.87 -4.48
C HIS A 20 8.30 9.56 -5.04
N HIS A 21 7.15 8.91 -4.87
CA HIS A 21 5.86 9.46 -5.23
C HIS A 21 4.97 9.40 -3.99
N ALA A 22 4.23 10.48 -3.76
CA ALA A 22 3.30 10.58 -2.67
C ALA A 22 1.98 11.13 -3.24
N ILE A 23 0.91 10.40 -2.99
CA ILE A 23 -0.45 10.88 -3.21
C ILE A 23 -1.26 10.42 -2.00
N SER A 24 -2.21 11.24 -1.59
CA SER A 24 -3.13 10.88 -0.53
C SER A 24 -4.50 11.47 -0.82
N ALA A 25 -5.53 10.84 -0.24
CA ALA A 25 -6.90 11.30 -0.32
C ALA A 25 -7.59 11.00 1.01
N LYS A 26 -8.55 11.85 1.39
CA LYS A 26 -9.40 11.55 2.56
C LYS A 26 -10.37 10.43 2.21
N LEU A 27 -10.58 9.51 3.14
CA LEU A 27 -11.74 8.61 3.08
C LEU A 27 -13.02 9.43 3.28
N ASN A 28 -14.13 8.97 2.72
CA ASN A 28 -15.45 9.61 2.88
C ASN A 28 -15.86 9.76 4.35
N LYS A 29 -15.43 8.82 5.20
CA LYS A 29 -15.58 8.86 6.65
C LYS A 29 -14.40 8.17 7.32
N PRO A 30 -14.04 8.54 8.55
CA PRO A 30 -13.10 7.76 9.35
C PRO A 30 -13.57 6.32 9.52
N PHE A 31 -12.64 5.37 9.38
CA PHE A 31 -12.89 3.98 9.76
C PHE A 31 -12.49 3.79 11.23
N LEU A 32 -13.41 3.24 12.02
CA LEU A 32 -13.17 2.92 13.43
C LEU A 32 -13.13 1.39 13.56
N PHE A 33 -12.11 0.88 14.25
CA PHE A 33 -11.95 -0.55 14.53
C PHE A 33 -12.77 -0.92 15.77
N ASP A 34 -14.09 -1.01 15.62
CA ASP A 34 -14.99 -1.37 16.71
C ASP A 34 -15.57 -2.79 16.54
N THR A 35 -16.62 -2.90 15.74
CA THR A 35 -17.46 -4.09 15.55
C THR A 35 -17.36 -4.63 14.14
N LYS A 36 -17.01 -3.78 13.15
CA LYS A 36 -16.94 -4.16 11.74
C LYS A 36 -15.52 -4.50 11.31
N PRO A 37 -15.34 -5.55 10.49
CA PRO A 37 -14.04 -5.85 9.90
C PRO A 37 -13.68 -4.76 8.89
N LEU A 38 -12.37 -4.49 8.79
CA LEU A 38 -11.82 -3.66 7.72
C LEU A 38 -11.59 -4.53 6.49
N ILE A 39 -11.99 -4.02 5.31
CA ILE A 39 -11.67 -4.61 4.02
C ILE A 39 -11.00 -3.51 3.19
N VAL A 40 -9.80 -3.78 2.69
CA VAL A 40 -9.07 -2.90 1.77
C VAL A 40 -8.70 -3.73 0.56
N GLN A 41 -9.10 -3.26 -0.62
CA GLN A 41 -8.84 -3.96 -1.86
C GLN A 41 -8.47 -2.95 -2.94
N TYR A 42 -7.43 -3.25 -3.70
CA TYR A 42 -7.01 -2.43 -4.83
C TYR A 42 -6.17 -3.24 -5.83
N GLU A 43 -5.99 -2.66 -7.00
CA GLU A 43 -5.27 -3.29 -8.10
C GLU A 43 -3.92 -2.61 -8.35
N VAL A 44 -2.92 -3.41 -8.69
CA VAL A 44 -1.61 -2.93 -9.15
C VAL A 44 -1.25 -3.64 -10.44
N ASN A 45 -0.65 -2.90 -11.37
CA ASN A 45 -0.03 -3.45 -12.56
C ASN A 45 1.37 -2.87 -12.73
N PHE A 46 2.39 -3.74 -12.63
CA PHE A 46 3.77 -3.41 -12.96
C PHE A 46 3.98 -3.46 -14.48
N GLN A 47 3.46 -2.44 -15.18
CA GLN A 47 3.34 -2.40 -16.64
C GLN A 47 4.65 -2.62 -17.42
N ASN A 48 5.79 -2.29 -16.83
CA ASN A 48 7.11 -2.51 -17.45
C ASN A 48 7.96 -3.54 -16.67
N GLY A 49 7.36 -4.27 -15.74
CA GLY A 49 8.08 -4.95 -14.66
C GLY A 49 8.60 -3.96 -13.61
N ILE A 50 9.20 -4.50 -12.55
CA ILE A 50 9.82 -3.71 -11.47
C ILE A 50 11.08 -4.41 -10.95
N GLU A 51 12.18 -3.65 -10.83
CA GLU A 51 13.44 -4.13 -10.26
C GLU A 51 13.45 -3.94 -8.75
N CYS A 52 13.24 -2.70 -8.31
CA CYS A 52 13.09 -2.32 -6.92
C CYS A 52 12.10 -1.16 -6.74
N GLY A 53 11.11 -1.33 -5.87
CA GLY A 53 10.11 -0.33 -5.49
C GLY A 53 8.83 -0.96 -4.92
N GLY A 54 8.07 -0.14 -4.20
CA GLY A 54 6.81 -0.51 -3.59
C GLY A 54 5.59 0.05 -4.33
N ALA A 55 4.49 -0.69 -4.30
CA ALA A 55 3.17 -0.23 -4.72
C ALA A 55 2.12 -0.51 -3.62
N TYR A 56 2.57 -0.52 -2.37
CA TYR A 56 1.71 -0.63 -1.19
C TYR A 56 0.94 0.67 -0.92
N VAL A 57 -0.19 0.55 -0.23
CA VAL A 57 -0.96 1.67 0.30
C VAL A 57 -0.74 1.81 1.80
N LYS A 58 -0.85 3.05 2.31
CA LYS A 58 -0.88 3.35 3.75
C LYS A 58 -2.24 3.92 4.12
N LEU A 59 -2.91 3.33 5.11
CA LEU A 59 -4.08 3.92 5.76
C LEU A 59 -3.58 4.82 6.89
N LEU A 60 -3.67 6.13 6.67
CA LEU A 60 -3.14 7.13 7.59
C LEU A 60 -3.95 7.17 8.89
N SER A 61 -3.26 7.35 10.02
CA SER A 61 -3.90 7.45 11.32
C SER A 61 -4.66 8.77 11.42
N LYS A 62 -5.88 8.73 11.93
CA LYS A 62 -6.63 9.95 12.24
C LYS A 62 -5.98 10.66 13.43
N THR A 63 -5.31 11.77 13.18
CA THR A 63 -4.82 12.69 14.23
C THR A 63 -5.33 14.11 13.94
N PRO A 64 -5.45 14.98 14.96
CA PRO A 64 -5.82 16.37 14.75
C PRO A 64 -4.86 17.13 13.80
N GLU A 65 -3.59 16.71 13.75
CA GLU A 65 -2.52 17.34 12.99
C GLU A 65 -2.36 16.76 11.56
N LEU A 66 -3.22 15.82 11.15
CA LEU A 66 -3.13 15.20 9.83
C LEU A 66 -3.41 16.22 8.72
N ASN A 67 -2.34 16.68 8.06
CA ASN A 67 -2.40 17.48 6.86
C ASN A 67 -1.92 16.67 5.64
N LEU A 68 -2.82 16.41 4.69
CA LEU A 68 -2.53 15.62 3.49
C LEU A 68 -1.62 16.35 2.50
N ASP A 69 -1.60 17.68 2.51
CA ASP A 69 -0.69 18.49 1.68
C ASP A 69 0.77 18.36 2.15
N GLN A 70 0.96 17.92 3.38
CA GLN A 70 2.26 17.63 3.98
C GLN A 70 2.50 16.12 4.10
N PHE A 71 1.80 15.29 3.34
CA PHE A 71 2.00 13.84 3.39
C PHE A 71 3.43 13.46 2.97
N HIS A 72 4.10 12.67 3.82
CA HIS A 72 5.44 12.17 3.58
C HIS A 72 5.66 10.79 4.21
N ASP A 73 6.88 10.27 4.09
CA ASP A 73 7.30 8.94 4.54
C ASP A 73 7.02 8.63 6.03
N LYS A 74 7.18 9.64 6.91
CA LYS A 74 6.98 9.52 8.37
C LYS A 74 5.58 9.90 8.83
N THR A 75 4.67 10.29 7.94
CA THR A 75 3.29 10.59 8.33
C THR A 75 2.68 9.37 9.03
N PRO A 76 2.09 9.54 10.24
CA PRO A 76 1.53 8.43 10.99
C PRO A 76 0.48 7.65 10.19
N TYR A 77 0.63 6.33 10.19
CA TYR A 77 -0.31 5.40 9.59
C TYR A 77 -0.72 4.32 10.59
N THR A 78 -1.89 3.74 10.36
CA THR A 78 -2.43 2.63 11.16
C THR A 78 -2.11 1.30 10.49
N ILE A 79 -2.31 1.20 9.16
CA ILE A 79 -2.04 -0.01 8.37
C ILE A 79 -1.22 0.36 7.12
N MET A 80 -0.25 -0.48 6.78
CA MET A 80 0.38 -0.51 5.45
C MET A 80 0.12 -1.86 4.83
N PHE A 81 -0.39 -1.89 3.59
CA PHE A 81 -0.75 -3.11 2.90
C PHE A 81 -0.38 -3.05 1.43
N GLY A 82 0.19 -4.13 0.89
CA GLY A 82 0.37 -4.30 -0.55
C GLY A 82 1.76 -4.74 -1.01
N PRO A 83 1.97 -4.84 -2.33
CA PRO A 83 3.16 -5.42 -2.92
C PRO A 83 4.37 -4.50 -2.82
N ASP A 84 5.52 -5.11 -2.56
CA ASP A 84 6.83 -4.47 -2.56
C ASP A 84 7.87 -5.46 -3.09
N LYS A 85 8.76 -4.98 -3.96
CA LYS A 85 9.84 -5.80 -4.50
C LYS A 85 11.14 -5.03 -4.45
N CYS A 86 12.24 -5.69 -4.08
CA CYS A 86 13.58 -5.16 -4.34
C CYS A 86 14.56 -6.30 -4.64
N GLY A 87 15.10 -6.33 -5.86
CA GLY A 87 15.87 -7.47 -6.34
C GLY A 87 15.01 -8.73 -6.44
N GLU A 88 15.45 -9.83 -5.82
CA GLU A 88 14.70 -11.09 -5.74
C GLU A 88 13.85 -11.21 -4.45
N ASP A 89 13.72 -10.14 -3.67
CA ASP A 89 12.85 -10.11 -2.50
C ASP A 89 11.45 -9.62 -2.91
N TYR A 90 10.52 -10.57 -3.08
CA TYR A 90 9.12 -10.32 -3.42
C TYR A 90 8.28 -10.39 -2.14
N LYS A 91 7.58 -9.31 -1.81
CA LYS A 91 6.81 -9.20 -0.56
C LYS A 91 5.39 -8.72 -0.82
N LEU A 92 4.49 -9.23 0.01
CA LEU A 92 3.18 -8.64 0.24
C LEU A 92 3.14 -8.18 1.69
N HIS A 93 3.21 -6.87 1.90
CA HIS A 93 3.19 -6.29 3.24
C HIS A 93 1.78 -6.33 3.81
N PHE A 94 1.69 -6.71 5.09
CA PHE A 94 0.60 -6.31 5.96
C PHE A 94 1.21 -5.92 7.30
N ILE A 95 1.26 -4.61 7.56
CA ILE A 95 1.89 -4.04 8.73
C ILE A 95 0.84 -3.24 9.49
N PHE A 96 0.67 -3.52 10.77
CA PHE A 96 -0.18 -2.72 11.65
C PHE A 96 0.68 -2.00 12.71
N ARG A 97 0.42 -0.71 12.92
CA ARG A 97 1.10 0.06 13.97
C ARG A 97 0.31 -0.02 15.27
N HIS A 98 0.81 -0.80 16.21
CA HIS A 98 0.21 -1.02 17.52
C HIS A 98 0.73 -0.02 18.54
N LYS A 99 -0.16 0.62 19.30
CA LYS A 99 0.23 1.36 20.49
C LYS A 99 0.30 0.41 21.68
N ASN A 100 1.47 0.24 22.27
CA ASN A 100 1.60 -0.51 23.51
C ASN A 100 0.76 0.16 24.62
N PRO A 101 -0.21 -0.53 25.26
CA PRO A 101 -1.09 0.09 26.24
C PRO A 101 -0.38 0.44 27.56
N LYS A 102 0.78 -0.16 27.85
CA LYS A 102 1.56 0.11 29.07
C LYS A 102 2.54 1.27 28.87
N THR A 103 3.28 1.27 27.77
CA THR A 103 4.35 2.27 27.52
C THR A 103 3.90 3.43 26.65
N GLY A 104 2.78 3.29 25.93
CA GLY A 104 2.30 4.28 24.97
C GLY A 104 3.10 4.36 23.67
N ILE A 105 4.16 3.56 23.53
CA ILE A 105 5.05 3.53 22.35
C ILE A 105 4.33 2.82 21.20
N TYR A 106 4.45 3.37 20.00
CA TYR A 106 3.98 2.73 18.77
C TYR A 106 5.04 1.81 18.20
N GLU A 107 4.66 0.58 17.88
CA GLU A 107 5.50 -0.42 17.24
C GLU A 107 4.82 -0.95 15.99
N GLU A 108 5.60 -1.15 14.93
CA GLU A 108 5.13 -1.88 13.76
C GLU A 108 5.13 -3.38 14.03
N LYS A 109 4.01 -4.01 13.73
CA LYS A 109 3.85 -5.45 13.77
C LYS A 109 3.62 -5.93 12.33
N HIS A 110 4.52 -6.78 11.88
CA HIS A 110 4.58 -7.27 10.51
C HIS A 110 3.92 -8.64 10.44
N ALA A 111 3.01 -8.85 9.49
CA ALA A 111 2.51 -10.18 9.20
C ALA A 111 3.63 -11.10 8.70
N LYS A 112 3.45 -12.40 8.91
CA LYS A 112 4.32 -13.40 8.30
C LYS A 112 4.17 -13.35 6.78
N ARG A 113 5.25 -13.66 6.07
CA ARG A 113 5.21 -13.80 4.61
C ARG A 113 4.22 -14.91 4.23
N PRO A 114 3.45 -14.74 3.14
CA PRO A 114 2.62 -15.82 2.62
C PRO A 114 3.50 -16.96 2.07
N ASP A 115 2.99 -18.18 2.09
CA ASP A 115 3.66 -19.35 1.51
C ASP A 115 3.57 -19.40 -0.03
N ALA A 116 2.77 -18.50 -0.62
CA ALA A 116 2.58 -18.39 -2.06
C ALA A 116 3.80 -17.78 -2.78
N ASP A 117 4.12 -18.28 -3.96
CA ASP A 117 5.10 -17.65 -4.86
C ASP A 117 4.50 -16.37 -5.47
N LEU A 118 5.07 -15.23 -5.08
CA LEU A 118 4.62 -13.90 -5.53
C LEU A 118 5.29 -13.47 -6.84
N LYS A 119 6.29 -14.17 -7.35
CA LYS A 119 7.13 -13.70 -8.47
C LYS A 119 6.34 -13.29 -9.71
N THR A 120 5.34 -14.09 -10.08
CA THR A 120 4.52 -13.86 -11.28
C THR A 120 3.76 -12.54 -11.22
N TYR A 121 3.26 -12.16 -10.04
CA TYR A 121 2.50 -10.93 -9.80
C TYR A 121 3.29 -9.65 -10.10
N PHE A 122 4.63 -9.71 -10.06
CA PHE A 122 5.52 -8.56 -10.33
C PHE A 122 6.08 -8.57 -11.76
N THR A 123 5.98 -9.68 -12.49
CA THR A 123 6.75 -9.92 -13.71
C THR A 123 5.91 -10.19 -14.95
N ASP A 124 4.67 -10.66 -14.80
CA ASP A 124 3.81 -11.01 -15.93
C ASP A 124 3.16 -9.81 -16.64
N LYS A 125 3.36 -8.59 -16.10
CA LYS A 125 2.83 -7.31 -16.60
C LYS A 125 1.30 -7.25 -16.66
N LYS A 126 0.62 -8.10 -15.90
CA LYS A 126 -0.83 -8.10 -15.77
C LYS A 126 -1.25 -7.30 -14.55
N THR A 127 -2.52 -6.91 -14.53
CA THR A 127 -3.16 -6.31 -13.36
C THR A 127 -3.49 -7.42 -12.36
N HIS A 128 -3.11 -7.22 -11.10
CA HIS A 128 -3.40 -8.12 -9.99
C HIS A 128 -4.16 -7.40 -8.90
N LEU A 129 -5.13 -8.09 -8.31
CA LEU A 129 -5.97 -7.59 -7.23
C LEU A 129 -5.42 -8.06 -5.88
N TYR A 130 -5.25 -7.12 -4.95
CA TYR A 130 -4.77 -7.38 -3.59
C TYR A 130 -5.90 -7.11 -2.61
N THR A 131 -6.17 -8.08 -1.73
CA THR A 131 -7.23 -8.04 -0.70
C THR A 131 -6.69 -8.49 0.64
#